data_AF-A0A183SPH1-F1
#
_entry.id   AF-A0A183SPH1-F1
#
_cell.length_a   1.000
_cell.length_b   1.000
_cell.length_c   1.000
_cell.angle_alpha   90.00
_cell.angle_beta   90.00
_cell.angle_gamma   90.00
#
_symmetry.space_group_name_H-M   'P 1'
#
loop_
_entity.id
_entity.type
_entity.pdbx_description
1 polymer ?
#
loop_
_entity_poly.entity_id
_entity_poly.type
_entity_poly.pdbx_seq_one_letter_code
_entity_poly.pdbx_strand_id
1 'polypeptide(L)'
;MDVRGYFISYEDNEPAVKPRIWSSRSFNYDNIIFAMLTLFTVTTGEGWPDVMKNSIDATEVNRGPRTDHRQQMAIFYVFFFIVFPFFFVNIFVALIIITFQEQGENELVDHELDKNQKQCIDFAINARPLCRYMPEDVKSFQYRVWQLVVSGPFEYFIMTMIALNTLILMMKYHKPERSITFPLVIDVNTRSYESYCSALMYLNTAFTCMFTVECLLKIMAFGPKNYFRDRWNIFDFITVIGSVTDVLVSGLQDSSFLNLGFLRLFRAARLVKLLRQGYTIRILLWTFIQSIKALPYVCLLIAMLFFIYAIIGMQVFGNIDIDDPDSQLNDQTNFRSFANSLLLLFRCATGEAWQELMLSSDYPKPCANKPENACGSGIAYVYFVTFIFLCSFIMLNLFVAVIMDNFDYLTRDSSILGSHHLDEFIRVWAEYDPGAT
;
A
#
# COMPACT_ATOMS: atom_id res chain seq x y z
N MET A 1 -12.08 45.11 23.31
CA MET A 1 -13.55 45.30 23.31
C MET A 1 -14.13 45.24 21.89
N ASP A 2 -13.34 44.89 20.86
CA ASP A 2 -13.71 45.12 19.45
C ASP A 2 -14.28 43.89 18.72
N VAL A 3 -14.42 42.75 19.39
CA VAL A 3 -14.93 41.50 18.81
C VAL A 3 -16.35 41.23 19.31
N ARG A 4 -17.29 42.06 18.87
CA ARG A 4 -18.73 41.91 19.08
C ARG A 4 -19.49 42.25 17.80
N GLY A 5 -20.68 41.69 17.61
CA GLY A 5 -21.51 41.89 16.41
C GLY A 5 -21.29 40.85 15.32
N TYR A 6 -21.62 41.19 14.08
CA TYR A 6 -21.57 40.29 12.94
C TYR A 6 -20.55 40.73 11.88
N PHE A 7 -20.15 39.82 11.00
CA PHE A 7 -19.37 40.10 9.81
C PHE A 7 -19.93 39.34 8.61
N ILE A 8 -19.55 39.75 7.40
CA ILE A 8 -19.96 39.08 6.17
C ILE A 8 -18.81 38.16 5.76
N SER A 9 -19.08 36.86 5.74
CA SER A 9 -18.22 35.86 5.10
C SER A 9 -18.60 35.75 3.62
N TYR A 10 -17.62 35.55 2.75
CA TYR A 10 -17.83 35.29 1.34
C TYR A 10 -17.34 33.87 1.05
N GLU A 11 -18.18 32.88 1.37
CA GLU A 11 -17.95 31.48 0.98
C GLU A 11 -18.55 31.30 -0.43
N ASP A 12 -17.78 30.78 -1.38
CA ASP A 12 -18.20 30.55 -2.77
C ASP A 12 -18.85 31.76 -3.50
N ASN A 13 -18.39 32.98 -3.18
CA ASN A 13 -18.95 34.27 -3.67
C ASN A 13 -20.38 34.59 -3.20
N GLU A 14 -20.95 33.83 -2.25
CA GLU A 14 -22.23 34.16 -1.61
C GLU A 14 -22.00 34.85 -0.25
N PRO A 15 -22.59 36.04 -0.01
CA PRO A 15 -22.42 36.74 1.25
C PRO A 15 -23.26 36.10 2.37
N ALA A 16 -22.61 35.50 3.35
CA ALA A 16 -23.23 34.95 4.55
C ALA A 16 -22.91 35.79 5.79
N VAL A 17 -23.92 36.12 6.60
CA VAL A 17 -23.71 36.87 7.85
C VAL A 17 -23.35 35.90 8.97
N LYS A 18 -22.13 36.01 9.52
CA LYS A 18 -21.63 35.18 10.63
C LYS A 18 -21.33 36.04 11.87
N PRO A 19 -21.57 35.54 13.10
CA PRO A 19 -21.24 36.27 14.32
C PRO A 19 -19.72 36.34 14.53
N ARG A 20 -19.23 37.44 15.09
CA ARG A 20 -17.82 37.58 15.51
C ARG A 20 -17.64 36.93 16.87
N ILE A 21 -16.74 35.95 16.95
CA ILE A 21 -16.43 35.21 18.18
C ILE A 21 -14.94 35.33 18.45
N TRP A 22 -14.58 35.64 19.70
CA TRP A 22 -13.20 35.55 20.16
C TRP A 22 -12.93 34.12 20.63
N SER A 23 -12.16 33.36 19.85
CA SER A 23 -11.81 31.97 20.14
C SER A 23 -10.30 31.77 20.18
N SER A 24 -9.84 30.86 21.04
CA SER A 24 -8.47 30.36 21.03
C SER A 24 -8.27 29.39 19.86
N ARG A 25 -7.01 29.17 19.47
CA ARG A 25 -6.64 28.09 18.56
C ARG A 25 -6.71 26.74 19.29
N SER A 26 -7.12 25.69 18.58
CA SER A 26 -7.24 24.34 19.14
C SER A 26 -5.92 23.78 19.66
N PHE A 27 -4.82 24.10 18.97
CA PHE A 27 -3.45 23.84 19.42
C PHE A 27 -2.83 25.15 19.88
N ASN A 28 -2.47 25.23 21.16
CA ASN A 28 -1.99 26.43 21.82
C ASN A 28 -0.98 26.09 22.93
N TYR A 29 -0.39 27.14 23.50
CA TYR A 29 0.65 27.06 24.52
C TYR A 29 0.19 27.66 25.86
N ASP A 30 -1.12 27.66 26.14
CA ASP A 30 -1.69 28.34 27.32
C ASP A 30 -1.32 27.65 28.64
N ASN A 31 -1.13 26.34 28.62
CA ASN A 31 -0.61 25.58 29.74
C ASN A 31 0.29 24.42 29.27
N ILE A 32 0.97 23.78 30.22
CA ILE A 32 1.93 22.71 29.93
C ILE A 32 1.26 21.53 29.21
N ILE A 33 0.02 21.18 29.54
CA ILE A 33 -0.66 20.02 28.94
C ILE A 33 -0.99 20.30 27.47
N PHE A 34 -1.58 21.46 27.14
CA PHE A 34 -1.85 21.84 25.76
C PHE A 34 -0.58 22.10 24.96
N ALA A 35 0.46 22.65 25.60
CA ALA A 35 1.77 22.78 24.97
C ALA A 35 2.36 21.41 24.61
N MET A 36 2.29 20.43 25.52
CA MET A 36 2.76 19.07 25.26
C MET A 36 1.94 18.38 24.17
N LEU A 37 0.61 18.56 24.15
CA LEU A 37 -0.23 18.06 23.06
C LEU A 37 0.14 18.68 21.71
N THR A 38 0.33 20.00 21.67
CA THR A 38 0.71 20.75 20.47
C THR A 38 2.10 20.33 19.97
N LEU A 39 3.06 20.13 20.87
CA LEU A 39 4.39 19.63 20.49
C LEU A 39 4.33 18.18 20.05
N PHE A 40 3.48 17.35 20.66
CA PHE A 40 3.27 15.97 20.24
C PHE A 40 2.72 15.90 18.80
N THR A 41 1.72 16.72 18.44
CA THR A 41 1.22 16.78 17.07
C THR A 41 2.31 17.24 16.09
N VAL A 42 3.08 18.27 16.45
CA VAL A 42 4.22 18.74 15.64
C VAL A 42 5.27 17.64 15.46
N THR A 43 5.60 16.89 16.51
CA THR A 43 6.53 15.74 16.44
C THR A 43 6.04 14.65 15.49
N THR A 44 4.73 14.41 15.42
CA THR A 44 4.16 13.45 14.46
C THR A 44 4.24 13.91 13.00
N GLY A 45 4.61 15.18 12.75
CA GLY A 45 4.67 15.74 11.40
C GLY A 45 3.33 16.26 10.88
N GLU A 46 2.31 16.33 11.73
CA GLU A 46 0.93 16.62 11.35
C GLU A 46 0.48 18.00 11.84
N GLY A 47 -0.20 18.77 10.97
CA GLY A 47 -0.72 20.11 11.29
C GLY A 47 0.35 21.15 11.71
N TRP A 48 1.63 20.79 11.65
CA TRP A 48 2.72 21.67 12.10
C TRP A 48 2.85 22.98 11.31
N PRO A 49 2.55 23.07 10.00
CA PRO A 49 2.64 24.34 9.29
C PRO A 49 1.64 25.36 9.85
N ASP A 50 0.45 24.92 10.21
CA ASP A 50 -0.59 25.77 10.80
C ASP A 50 -0.20 26.23 12.22
N VAL A 51 0.34 25.32 13.04
CA VAL A 51 0.84 25.64 14.39
C VAL A 51 2.00 26.65 14.31
N MET A 52 2.93 26.44 13.37
CA MET A 52 4.02 27.37 13.09
C MET A 52 3.50 28.73 12.63
N LYS A 53 2.58 28.75 11.65
CA LYS A 53 2.01 30.00 11.13
C LYS A 53 1.25 30.77 12.22
N ASN A 54 0.48 30.08 13.06
CA ASN A 54 -0.19 30.67 14.21
C ASN A 54 0.80 31.30 15.20
N SER A 55 1.98 30.70 15.36
CA SER A 55 3.05 31.25 16.21
C SER A 55 3.77 32.45 15.60
N ILE A 56 3.96 32.46 14.27
CA ILE A 56 4.52 33.60 13.52
C ILE A 56 3.57 34.80 13.58
N ASP A 57 2.27 34.56 13.48
CA ASP A 57 1.26 35.62 13.45
C ASP A 57 0.89 36.13 14.87
N ALA A 58 1.43 35.52 15.93
CA ALA A 58 1.16 35.90 17.31
C ALA A 58 1.68 37.32 17.64
N THR A 59 0.85 38.11 18.31
CA THR A 59 1.15 39.51 18.69
C THR A 59 1.44 39.65 20.19
N GLU A 60 0.55 40.30 20.93
CA GLU A 60 0.61 40.48 22.37
C GLU A 60 -0.54 39.73 23.03
N VAL A 61 -0.44 39.51 24.34
CA VAL A 61 -1.51 38.88 25.12
C VAL A 61 -2.80 39.67 24.96
N ASN A 62 -3.92 38.98 24.69
CA ASN A 62 -5.24 39.56 24.42
C ASN A 62 -5.34 40.43 23.15
N ARG A 63 -4.43 40.26 22.19
CA ARG A 63 -4.53 40.87 20.85
C ARG A 63 -4.59 39.80 19.76
N GLY A 64 -5.34 40.11 18.69
CA GLY A 64 -5.52 39.20 17.56
C GLY A 64 -4.22 38.99 16.77
N PRO A 65 -4.16 37.95 15.93
CA PRO A 65 -2.99 37.68 15.11
C PRO A 65 -2.79 38.79 14.06
N ARG A 66 -1.52 39.06 13.73
CA ARG A 66 -1.14 39.93 12.61
C ARG A 66 -0.19 39.15 11.72
N THR A 67 -0.51 39.10 10.42
CA THR A 67 0.27 38.37 9.43
C THR A 67 1.75 38.74 9.50
N ASP A 68 2.59 37.72 9.64
CA ASP A 68 4.06 37.81 9.61
C ASP A 68 4.66 38.73 10.68
N HIS A 69 4.01 38.85 11.83
CA HIS A 69 4.46 39.74 12.91
C HIS A 69 5.78 39.31 13.57
N ARG A 70 5.97 38.00 13.82
CA ARG A 70 7.17 37.43 14.47
C ARG A 70 7.73 36.26 13.68
N GLN A 71 8.24 36.53 12.48
CA GLN A 71 8.84 35.51 11.61
C GLN A 71 9.96 34.69 12.28
N GLN A 72 10.67 35.27 13.26
CA GLN A 72 11.70 34.58 14.04
C GLN A 72 11.19 33.33 14.79
N MET A 73 9.89 33.20 15.04
CA MET A 73 9.31 32.01 15.67
C MET A 73 9.46 30.76 14.80
N ALA A 74 9.64 30.90 13.48
CA ALA A 74 9.94 29.77 12.60
C ALA A 74 11.22 29.02 13.02
N ILE A 75 12.21 29.74 13.57
CA ILE A 75 13.49 29.16 14.02
C ILE A 75 13.27 28.10 15.11
N PHE A 76 12.31 28.32 16.00
CA PHE A 76 11.96 27.34 17.04
C PHE A 76 11.52 26.01 16.44
N TYR A 77 10.61 26.03 15.46
CA TYR A 77 10.12 24.82 14.80
C TYR A 77 11.22 24.13 13.98
N VAL A 78 12.05 24.89 13.25
CA VAL A 78 13.20 24.33 12.52
C VAL A 78 14.15 23.61 13.48
N PHE A 79 14.49 24.22 14.62
CA PHE A 79 15.35 23.58 15.62
C PHE A 79 14.68 22.35 16.24
N PHE A 80 13.39 22.43 16.54
CA PHE A 80 12.62 21.31 17.08
C PHE A 80 12.62 20.11 16.12
N PHE A 81 12.41 20.33 14.82
CA PHE A 81 12.46 19.29 13.78
C PHE A 81 13.86 18.73 13.50
N ILE A 82 14.94 19.44 13.87
CA ILE A 82 16.29 18.89 13.75
C ILE A 82 16.65 18.08 14.99
N VAL A 83 16.41 18.66 16.17
CA VAL A 83 16.91 18.11 17.43
C VAL A 83 16.06 16.95 17.92
N PHE A 84 14.73 17.04 17.85
CA PHE A 84 13.87 16.00 18.42
C PHE A 84 13.97 14.68 17.65
N PRO A 85 13.92 14.65 16.30
CA PRO A 85 14.14 13.41 15.56
C PRO A 85 15.52 12.81 15.78
N PHE A 86 16.56 13.62 16.01
CA PHE A 86 17.90 13.11 16.34
C PHE A 86 17.89 12.27 17.62
N PHE A 87 17.25 12.75 18.70
CA PHE A 87 17.07 11.97 19.92
C PHE A 87 16.25 10.70 19.69
N PHE A 88 15.16 10.80 18.93
CA PHE A 88 14.31 9.66 18.62
C PHE A 88 15.06 8.56 17.85
N VAL A 89 15.84 8.93 16.83
CA VAL A 89 16.68 8.02 16.07
C VAL A 89 17.72 7.34 16.97
N ASN A 90 18.34 8.08 17.91
CA ASN A 90 19.31 7.47 18.83
C ASN A 90 18.68 6.44 19.77
N ILE A 91 17.49 6.73 20.32
CA ILE A 91 16.74 5.76 21.14
C ILE A 91 16.38 4.53 20.31
N PHE A 92 15.94 4.74 19.07
CA PHE A 92 15.58 3.67 18.16
C PHE A 92 16.78 2.78 17.79
N VAL A 93 17.92 3.37 17.44
CA VAL A 93 19.16 2.64 17.16
C VAL A 93 19.62 1.86 18.39
N ALA A 94 19.56 2.47 19.58
CA ALA A 94 19.91 1.78 20.82
C ALA A 94 19.04 0.54 21.06
N LEU A 95 17.72 0.64 20.81
CA LEU A 95 16.80 -0.49 20.93
C LEU A 95 17.15 -1.62 19.96
N ILE A 96 17.45 -1.29 18.69
CA ILE A 96 17.91 -2.29 17.71
C ILE A 96 19.16 -2.99 18.20
N ILE A 97 20.17 -2.25 18.68
CA ILE A 97 21.43 -2.83 19.16
C ILE A 97 21.19 -3.79 20.32
N ILE A 98 20.33 -3.42 21.29
CA ILE A 98 20.01 -4.29 22.43
C ILE A 98 19.33 -5.57 21.94
N THR A 99 18.31 -5.46 21.08
CA THR A 99 17.64 -6.64 20.50
C THR A 99 18.59 -7.50 19.67
N PHE A 100 19.58 -6.87 19.02
CA PHE A 100 20.59 -7.57 18.25
C PHE A 100 21.58 -8.34 19.12
N GLN A 101 22.07 -7.73 20.20
CA GLN A 101 22.92 -8.39 21.16
C GLN A 101 22.20 -9.59 21.80
N GLU A 102 20.94 -9.42 22.20
CA GLU A 102 20.16 -10.47 22.83
C GLU A 102 19.91 -11.67 21.88
N GLN A 103 19.59 -11.42 20.61
CA GLN A 103 19.44 -12.51 19.64
C GLN A 103 20.78 -13.15 19.25
N GLY A 104 21.84 -12.37 19.08
CA GLY A 104 23.18 -12.87 18.78
C GLY A 104 23.74 -13.75 19.90
N GLU A 105 23.53 -13.36 21.16
CA GLU A 105 23.91 -14.18 22.32
C GLU A 105 23.15 -15.51 22.36
N ASN A 106 21.85 -15.52 22.05
CA ASN A 106 21.06 -16.75 21.97
C ASN A 106 21.51 -17.69 20.83
N GLU A 107 21.95 -17.15 19.69
CA GLU A 107 22.50 -17.98 18.59
C GLU A 107 23.87 -18.57 18.92
N LEU A 108 24.71 -17.85 19.67
CA LEU A 108 26.05 -18.29 20.08
C LEU A 108 26.03 -19.46 21.07
N VAL A 109 24.92 -19.65 21.79
CA VAL A 109 24.76 -20.77 22.74
C VAL A 109 24.59 -22.11 22.00
N ASP A 110 24.15 -22.11 20.73
CA ASP A 110 23.61 -23.33 20.13
C ASP A 110 24.55 -24.19 19.27
N HIS A 111 25.68 -23.73 18.67
CA HIS A 111 26.50 -24.65 17.84
C HIS A 111 28.00 -24.33 17.65
N GLU A 112 28.80 -25.40 17.50
CA GLU A 112 30.22 -25.40 17.08
C GLU A 112 30.44 -25.00 15.60
N LEU A 113 29.36 -24.94 14.80
CA LEU A 113 29.39 -24.69 13.34
C LEU A 113 29.01 -23.24 13.04
N ASP A 114 29.78 -22.58 12.18
CA ASP A 114 29.47 -21.23 11.68
C ASP A 114 28.16 -21.23 10.86
N LYS A 115 27.46 -20.10 10.85
CA LYS A 115 26.16 -19.92 10.18
C LYS A 115 26.24 -20.25 8.69
N ASN A 116 27.36 -19.88 8.04
CA ASN A 116 27.62 -20.20 6.64
C ASN A 116 27.75 -21.71 6.37
N GLN A 117 28.38 -22.44 7.30
CA GLN A 117 28.52 -23.89 7.21
C GLN A 117 27.17 -24.58 7.36
N LYS A 118 26.34 -24.14 8.32
CA LYS A 118 24.99 -24.65 8.53
C LYS A 118 24.12 -24.49 7.28
N GLN A 119 24.14 -23.31 6.65
CA GLN A 119 23.38 -23.07 5.40
C GLN A 119 23.85 -23.95 4.23
N CYS A 120 25.16 -24.18 4.08
CA CYS A 120 25.70 -25.02 3.02
C CYS A 120 25.33 -26.50 3.22
N ILE A 121 25.44 -27.00 4.46
CA ILE A 121 25.05 -28.37 4.82
C ILE A 121 23.55 -28.58 4.60
N ASP A 122 22.73 -27.63 5.06
CA ASP A 122 21.27 -27.72 4.91
C ASP A 122 20.85 -27.75 3.43
N PHE A 123 21.51 -26.96 2.58
CA PHE A 123 21.30 -27.04 1.14
C PHE A 123 21.70 -28.40 0.59
N ALA A 124 22.89 -28.92 0.93
CA ALA A 124 23.37 -30.20 0.42
C ALA A 124 22.45 -31.37 0.81
N ILE A 125 21.83 -31.32 1.99
CA ILE A 125 20.90 -32.35 2.48
C ILE A 125 19.51 -32.20 1.81
N ASN A 126 19.02 -30.98 1.64
CA ASN A 126 17.64 -30.72 1.20
C ASN A 126 17.49 -30.48 -0.31
N ALA A 127 18.58 -30.31 -1.04
CA ALA A 127 18.56 -30.07 -2.48
C ALA A 127 17.85 -31.21 -3.22
N ARG A 128 16.95 -30.85 -4.12
CA ARG A 128 16.23 -31.80 -4.98
C ARG A 128 16.52 -31.51 -6.45
N PRO A 129 16.67 -32.54 -7.29
CA PRO A 129 16.90 -32.34 -8.71
C PRO A 129 15.69 -31.67 -9.37
N LEU A 130 15.97 -30.80 -10.35
CA LEU A 130 14.94 -30.05 -11.08
C LEU A 130 14.52 -30.84 -12.34
N CYS A 131 13.29 -31.36 -12.38
CA CYS A 131 12.75 -32.00 -13.58
C CYS A 131 12.51 -30.98 -14.70
N ARG A 132 13.07 -31.22 -15.90
CA ARG A 132 12.79 -30.42 -17.12
C ARG A 132 11.57 -30.89 -17.92
N TYR A 133 10.93 -31.99 -17.49
CA TYR A 133 9.75 -32.58 -18.11
C TYR A 133 9.89 -32.75 -19.64
N MET A 134 11.04 -33.28 -20.05
CA MET A 134 11.34 -33.57 -21.46
C MET A 134 10.50 -34.76 -21.95
N PRO A 135 9.84 -34.68 -23.12
CA PRO A 135 9.14 -35.81 -23.72
C PRO A 135 10.11 -36.95 -24.06
N GLU A 136 9.71 -38.20 -23.80
CA GLU A 136 10.54 -39.41 -24.04
C GLU A 136 10.82 -39.64 -25.54
N ASP A 137 9.81 -39.43 -26.40
CA ASP A 137 9.92 -39.64 -27.84
C ASP A 137 10.47 -38.41 -28.57
N VAL A 138 11.80 -38.41 -28.80
CA VAL A 138 12.53 -37.35 -29.52
C VAL A 138 12.03 -37.11 -30.96
N LYS A 139 11.37 -38.12 -31.57
CA LYS A 139 10.81 -38.02 -32.93
C LYS A 139 9.35 -37.52 -32.96
N SER A 140 8.71 -37.38 -31.80
CA SER A 140 7.31 -36.98 -31.71
C SER A 140 7.12 -35.50 -32.05
N PHE A 141 5.93 -35.16 -32.56
CA PHE A 141 5.50 -33.77 -32.72
C PHE A 141 5.57 -33.00 -31.39
N GLN A 142 5.28 -33.67 -30.29
CA GLN A 142 5.38 -33.11 -28.93
C GLN A 142 6.79 -32.60 -28.61
N TYR A 143 7.83 -33.35 -28.97
CA TYR A 143 9.21 -32.95 -28.75
C TYR A 143 9.58 -31.69 -29.55
N ARG A 144 9.10 -31.56 -30.79
CA ARG A 144 9.31 -30.35 -31.61
C ARG A 144 8.63 -29.13 -31.01
N VAL A 145 7.42 -29.29 -30.48
CA VAL A 145 6.69 -28.22 -29.77
C VAL A 145 7.40 -27.85 -28.48
N TRP A 146 7.88 -28.84 -27.72
CA TRP A 146 8.66 -28.63 -26.50
C TRP A 146 9.98 -27.87 -26.78
N GLN A 147 10.73 -28.25 -27.81
CA GLN A 147 11.94 -27.54 -28.23
C GLN A 147 11.67 -26.07 -28.59
N LEU A 148 10.55 -25.78 -29.25
CA LEU A 148 10.15 -24.41 -29.57
C LEU A 148 9.81 -23.63 -28.29
N VAL A 149 8.98 -24.19 -27.41
CA VAL A 149 8.49 -23.54 -26.19
C VAL A 149 9.61 -23.26 -25.18
N VAL A 150 10.59 -24.16 -25.07
CA VAL A 150 11.74 -24.03 -24.15
C VAL A 150 12.86 -23.18 -24.76
N SER A 151 12.76 -22.79 -26.03
CA SER A 151 13.80 -22.00 -26.68
C SER A 151 13.86 -20.56 -26.15
N GLY A 152 15.08 -20.05 -25.91
CA GLY A 152 15.29 -18.65 -25.49
C GLY A 152 14.64 -17.61 -26.42
N PRO A 153 14.71 -17.74 -27.76
CA PRO A 153 14.01 -16.81 -28.67
C PRO A 153 12.50 -16.77 -28.47
N PHE A 154 11.84 -17.90 -28.22
CA PHE A 154 10.41 -17.94 -27.92
C PHE A 154 10.09 -17.19 -26.63
N GLU A 155 10.90 -17.38 -25.59
CA GLU A 155 10.74 -16.63 -24.34
C GLU A 155 10.92 -15.12 -24.53
N TYR A 156 11.96 -14.68 -25.24
CA TYR A 156 12.17 -13.25 -25.54
C TYR A 156 11.03 -12.65 -26.39
N PHE A 157 10.48 -13.43 -27.33
CA PHE A 157 9.31 -13.03 -28.10
C PHE A 157 8.10 -12.78 -27.20
N ILE A 158 7.75 -13.73 -26.32
CA ILE A 158 6.63 -13.58 -25.38
C ILE A 158 6.84 -12.37 -24.46
N MET A 159 8.05 -12.13 -23.97
CA MET A 159 8.32 -10.95 -23.13
C MET A 159 8.19 -9.64 -23.87
N THR A 160 8.67 -9.57 -25.11
CA THR A 160 8.49 -8.39 -25.97
C THR A 160 7.01 -8.12 -26.18
N MET A 161 6.21 -9.16 -26.38
CA MET A 161 4.76 -9.05 -26.54
C MET A 161 4.04 -8.59 -25.27
N ILE A 162 4.48 -9.03 -24.08
CA ILE A 162 3.96 -8.53 -22.81
C ILE A 162 4.29 -7.04 -22.63
N ALA A 163 5.52 -6.63 -22.95
CA ALA A 163 5.93 -5.23 -22.89
C ALA A 163 5.11 -4.35 -23.83
N LEU A 164 4.91 -4.77 -25.09
CA LEU A 164 4.06 -4.07 -26.06
C LEU A 164 2.60 -4.01 -25.60
N ASN A 165 2.05 -5.10 -25.06
CA ASN A 165 0.68 -5.09 -24.53
C ASN A 165 0.54 -4.10 -23.36
N THR A 166 1.56 -3.99 -22.51
CA THR A 166 1.59 -3.04 -21.40
C THR A 166 1.60 -1.59 -21.88
N LEU A 167 2.41 -1.28 -22.91
CA LEU A 167 2.40 0.05 -23.54
C LEU A 167 1.00 0.40 -24.09
N ILE A 168 0.33 -0.55 -24.73
CA ILE A 168 -1.03 -0.35 -25.26
C ILE A 168 -2.05 -0.10 -24.13
N LEU A 169 -1.90 -0.76 -22.98
CA LEU A 169 -2.74 -0.49 -21.82
C LEU A 169 -2.50 0.93 -21.26
N MET A 170 -1.25 1.40 -21.24
CA MET A 170 -0.89 2.77 -20.81
C MET A 170 -1.41 3.86 -21.75
N MET A 171 -1.58 3.55 -23.04
CA MET A 171 -2.07 4.51 -24.04
C MET A 171 -3.55 4.89 -23.84
N LYS A 172 -4.33 4.15 -23.05
CA LYS A 172 -5.73 4.48 -22.77
C LYS A 172 -5.82 5.73 -21.88
N TYR A 173 -6.44 6.80 -22.39
CA TYR A 173 -6.74 8.01 -21.62
C TYR A 173 -8.25 8.23 -21.47
N HIS A 174 -8.65 8.89 -20.38
CA HIS A 174 -10.03 9.30 -20.14
C HIS A 174 -10.31 10.59 -20.91
N LYS A 175 -11.30 10.57 -21.80
CA LYS A 175 -11.85 11.79 -22.39
C LYS A 175 -13.00 12.24 -21.49
N PRO A 176 -13.00 13.49 -20.96
CA PRO A 176 -14.08 13.97 -20.12
C PRO A 176 -15.42 13.89 -20.86
N GLU A 177 -16.44 13.45 -20.14
CA GLU A 177 -17.79 13.29 -20.66
C GLU A 177 -18.36 14.67 -21.05
N ARG A 178 -19.01 14.71 -22.20
CA ARG A 178 -19.52 15.91 -22.86
C ARG A 178 -20.53 16.62 -21.95
N SER A 179 -20.31 17.91 -21.61
CA SER A 179 -21.43 18.74 -21.18
C SER A 179 -22.39 18.87 -22.36
N ILE A 180 -23.64 18.45 -22.15
CA ILE A 180 -24.69 18.44 -23.16
C ILE A 180 -25.11 19.90 -23.41
N THR A 181 -24.33 20.65 -24.20
CA THR A 181 -24.75 22.01 -24.56
C THR A 181 -25.43 22.09 -25.92
N PHE A 182 -25.22 21.16 -26.87
CA PHE A 182 -26.00 21.15 -28.12
C PHE A 182 -26.12 19.74 -28.75
N PRO A 183 -27.33 19.22 -29.05
CA PRO A 183 -27.52 17.84 -29.54
C PRO A 183 -27.17 17.62 -31.01
N LEU A 184 -26.90 18.68 -31.79
CA LEU A 184 -26.91 18.58 -33.26
C LEU A 184 -25.54 18.62 -33.94
N VAL A 185 -24.44 18.81 -33.21
CA VAL A 185 -23.08 18.77 -33.79
C VAL A 185 -22.41 17.47 -33.36
N ILE A 186 -22.26 16.52 -34.29
CA ILE A 186 -21.41 15.34 -34.07
C ILE A 186 -19.97 15.86 -34.02
N ASP A 187 -19.42 15.99 -32.80
CA ASP A 187 -18.04 16.42 -32.60
C ASP A 187 -17.11 15.40 -33.26
N VAL A 188 -16.40 15.80 -34.32
CA VAL A 188 -15.43 14.98 -35.06
C VAL A 188 -14.42 14.35 -34.11
N ASN A 189 -14.07 15.05 -33.02
CA ASN A 189 -13.14 14.56 -32.01
C ASN A 189 -13.67 13.37 -31.20
N THR A 190 -14.99 13.18 -31.10
CA THR A 190 -15.59 12.04 -30.39
C THR A 190 -15.55 10.78 -31.25
N ARG A 191 -15.85 10.91 -32.55
CA ARG A 191 -15.75 9.79 -33.49
C ARG A 191 -14.30 9.27 -33.61
N SER A 192 -13.33 10.18 -33.65
CA SER A 192 -11.90 9.82 -33.67
C SER A 192 -11.47 9.09 -32.39
N TYR A 193 -12.00 9.50 -31.22
CA TYR A 193 -11.75 8.83 -29.95
C TYR A 193 -12.38 7.43 -29.88
N GLU A 194 -13.63 7.27 -30.31
CA GLU A 194 -14.29 5.96 -30.37
C GLU A 194 -13.53 4.99 -31.30
N SER A 195 -13.04 5.50 -32.43
CA SER A 195 -12.23 4.74 -33.38
C SER A 195 -10.89 4.32 -32.78
N TYR A 196 -10.26 5.23 -32.03
CA TYR A 196 -9.04 4.96 -31.28
C TYR A 196 -9.25 3.90 -30.19
N CYS A 197 -10.30 4.02 -29.38
CA CYS A 197 -10.66 3.03 -28.36
C CYS A 197 -10.95 1.66 -28.97
N SER A 198 -11.65 1.63 -30.11
CA SER A 198 -11.92 0.40 -30.86
C SER A 198 -10.62 -0.24 -31.36
N ALA A 199 -9.68 0.54 -31.90
CA ALA A 199 -8.36 0.06 -32.30
C ALA A 199 -7.59 -0.56 -31.13
N LEU A 200 -7.57 0.11 -29.96
CA LEU A 200 -6.96 -0.44 -28.74
C LEU A 200 -7.65 -1.75 -28.29
N MET A 201 -8.97 -1.87 -28.47
CA MET A 201 -9.70 -3.10 -28.16
C MET A 201 -9.31 -4.25 -29.08
N TYR A 202 -9.21 -4.02 -30.40
CA TYR A 202 -8.76 -5.04 -31.36
C TYR A 202 -7.34 -5.50 -31.07
N LEU A 203 -6.42 -4.57 -30.76
CA LEU A 203 -5.05 -4.92 -30.38
C LEU A 203 -5.03 -5.78 -29.10
N ASN A 204 -5.76 -5.39 -28.05
CA ASN A 204 -5.86 -6.18 -26.83
C ASN A 204 -6.44 -7.59 -27.07
N THR A 205 -7.37 -7.72 -28.00
CA THR A 205 -7.94 -9.01 -28.41
C THR A 205 -6.88 -9.86 -29.13
N ALA A 206 -6.08 -9.26 -30.01
CA ALA A 206 -4.98 -9.94 -30.69
C ALA A 206 -3.92 -10.48 -29.70
N PHE A 207 -3.51 -9.68 -28.70
CA PHE A 207 -2.61 -10.15 -27.63
C PHE A 207 -3.23 -11.30 -26.83
N THR A 208 -4.53 -11.24 -26.53
CA THR A 208 -5.23 -12.31 -25.82
C THR A 208 -5.21 -13.62 -26.61
N CYS A 209 -5.46 -13.55 -27.93
CA CYS A 209 -5.35 -14.71 -28.81
C CYS A 209 -3.92 -15.30 -28.79
N MET A 210 -2.90 -14.45 -28.93
CA MET A 210 -1.50 -14.88 -28.90
C MET A 210 -1.10 -15.55 -27.57
N PHE A 211 -1.47 -15.00 -26.42
CA PHE A 211 -1.19 -15.63 -25.12
C PHE A 211 -2.00 -16.92 -24.91
N THR A 212 -3.18 -17.02 -25.53
CA THR A 212 -3.93 -18.29 -25.56
C THR A 212 -3.17 -19.34 -26.37
N VAL A 213 -2.61 -18.97 -27.53
CA VAL A 213 -1.75 -19.86 -28.34
C VAL A 213 -0.50 -20.26 -27.57
N GLU A 214 0.18 -19.33 -26.89
CA GLU A 214 1.32 -19.63 -26.01
C GLU A 214 0.96 -20.69 -24.96
N CYS A 215 -0.17 -20.50 -24.27
CA CYS A 215 -0.67 -21.41 -23.25
C CYS A 215 -0.97 -22.82 -23.84
N LEU A 216 -1.63 -22.89 -24.99
CA LEU A 216 -1.92 -24.16 -25.67
C LEU A 216 -0.62 -24.87 -26.11
N LEU A 217 0.35 -24.14 -26.65
CA LEU A 217 1.66 -24.70 -27.02
C LEU A 217 2.38 -25.27 -25.80
N LYS A 218 2.36 -24.58 -24.66
CA LYS A 218 2.93 -25.08 -23.39
C LYS A 218 2.21 -26.33 -22.88
N ILE A 219 0.88 -26.38 -22.93
CA ILE A 219 0.10 -27.56 -22.53
C ILE A 219 0.43 -28.75 -23.44
N MET A 220 0.56 -28.54 -24.75
CA MET A 220 0.96 -29.57 -25.70
C MET A 220 2.41 -30.04 -25.49
N ALA A 221 3.34 -29.12 -25.18
CA ALA A 221 4.74 -29.44 -24.92
C ALA A 221 4.93 -30.31 -23.67
N PHE A 222 4.45 -29.83 -22.51
CA PHE A 222 4.70 -30.47 -21.22
C PHE A 222 3.69 -31.58 -20.89
N GLY A 223 2.53 -31.59 -21.55
CA GLY A 223 1.37 -32.37 -21.15
C GLY A 223 0.61 -31.72 -19.97
N PRO A 224 -0.69 -31.99 -19.81
CA PRO A 224 -1.52 -31.30 -18.82
C PRO A 224 -1.04 -31.54 -17.38
N LYS A 225 -0.62 -32.77 -17.06
CA LYS A 225 -0.15 -33.11 -15.70
C LYS A 225 1.08 -32.32 -15.27
N ASN A 226 2.06 -32.15 -16.17
CA ASN A 226 3.30 -31.44 -15.84
C ASN A 226 3.11 -29.92 -15.93
N TYR A 227 2.28 -29.45 -16.86
CA TYR A 227 1.93 -28.03 -16.98
C TYR A 227 1.33 -27.47 -15.69
N PHE A 228 0.35 -28.16 -15.09
CA PHE A 228 -0.29 -27.74 -13.85
C PHE A 228 0.54 -28.01 -12.58
N ARG A 229 1.76 -28.56 -12.69
CA ARG A 229 2.67 -28.71 -11.55
C ARG A 229 3.52 -27.47 -11.31
N ASP A 230 3.78 -26.67 -12.34
CA ASP A 230 4.50 -25.40 -12.23
C ASP A 230 3.52 -24.27 -11.84
N ARG A 231 3.79 -23.61 -10.71
CA ARG A 231 2.97 -22.50 -10.17
C ARG A 231 2.89 -21.33 -11.14
N TRP A 232 3.96 -21.06 -11.90
CA TRP A 232 3.95 -19.98 -12.90
C TRP A 232 3.06 -20.32 -14.10
N ASN A 233 3.03 -21.58 -14.51
CA ASN A 233 2.14 -22.03 -15.58
C ASN A 233 0.67 -22.03 -15.14
N ILE A 234 0.37 -22.38 -13.87
CA ILE A 234 -0.98 -22.23 -13.31
C ILE A 234 -1.42 -20.75 -13.34
N PHE A 235 -0.56 -19.83 -12.90
CA PHE A 235 -0.85 -18.40 -12.95
C PHE A 235 -1.12 -17.93 -14.39
N ASP A 236 -0.25 -18.31 -15.34
CA ASP A 236 -0.43 -18.02 -16.76
C ASP A 236 -1.80 -18.50 -17.27
N PHE A 237 -2.19 -19.73 -16.94
CA PHE A 237 -3.47 -20.31 -17.33
C PHE A 237 -4.67 -19.51 -16.78
N ILE A 238 -4.62 -19.12 -15.50
CA ILE A 238 -5.66 -18.28 -14.88
C ILE A 238 -5.78 -16.94 -15.59
N THR A 239 -4.65 -16.29 -15.91
CA THR A 239 -4.68 -14.99 -16.63
C THR A 239 -5.26 -15.11 -18.04
N VAL A 240 -4.99 -16.22 -18.74
CA VAL A 240 -5.56 -16.51 -20.06
C VAL A 240 -7.06 -16.73 -19.97
N ILE A 241 -7.56 -17.53 -19.03
CA ILE A 241 -9.00 -17.73 -18.81
C ILE A 241 -9.70 -16.42 -18.51
N GLY A 242 -9.18 -15.63 -17.56
CA GLY A 242 -9.78 -14.35 -17.20
C GLY A 242 -9.83 -13.38 -18.39
N SER A 243 -8.80 -13.38 -19.23
CA SER A 243 -8.74 -12.55 -20.43
C SER A 243 -9.68 -13.00 -21.56
N VAL A 244 -9.80 -14.31 -21.78
CA VAL A 244 -10.74 -14.86 -22.77
C VAL A 244 -12.17 -14.56 -22.33
N THR A 245 -12.47 -14.74 -21.05
CA THR A 245 -13.77 -14.39 -20.46
C THR A 245 -14.09 -12.91 -20.65
N ASP A 246 -13.12 -12.02 -20.42
CA ASP A 246 -13.26 -10.58 -20.61
C ASP A 246 -13.57 -10.21 -22.08
N VAL A 247 -12.90 -10.83 -23.05
CA VAL A 247 -13.17 -10.63 -24.49
C VAL A 247 -14.57 -11.13 -24.87
N LEU A 248 -14.96 -12.32 -24.38
CA LEU A 248 -16.29 -12.90 -24.65
C LEU A 248 -17.40 -12.04 -24.05
N VAL A 249 -17.25 -11.60 -22.79
CA VAL A 249 -18.23 -10.74 -22.11
C VAL A 249 -18.33 -9.38 -22.83
N SER A 250 -17.21 -8.79 -23.24
CA SER A 250 -17.20 -7.52 -23.98
C SER A 250 -17.88 -7.63 -25.36
N GLY A 251 -17.81 -8.81 -26.00
CA GLY A 251 -18.45 -9.07 -27.30
C GLY A 251 -19.94 -9.43 -27.22
N LEU A 252 -20.41 -9.92 -26.07
CA LEU A 252 -21.80 -10.33 -25.83
C LEU A 252 -22.63 -9.23 -25.14
N GLN A 253 -22.10 -8.03 -24.98
CA GLN A 253 -22.67 -6.94 -24.19
C GLN A 253 -23.86 -6.25 -24.90
N ASP A 254 -24.85 -7.03 -25.31
CA ASP A 254 -26.20 -6.60 -25.70
C ASP A 254 -27.21 -6.71 -24.54
N SER A 255 -26.80 -7.22 -23.38
CA SER A 255 -27.67 -7.33 -22.22
C SER A 255 -26.94 -6.98 -20.93
N SER A 256 -27.72 -6.45 -19.99
CA SER A 256 -27.45 -5.93 -18.65
C SER A 256 -26.70 -6.86 -17.68
N PHE A 257 -25.69 -7.59 -18.15
CA PHE A 257 -24.79 -8.36 -17.31
C PHE A 257 -23.76 -7.43 -16.67
N LEU A 258 -23.54 -7.70 -15.39
CA LEU A 258 -22.57 -7.10 -14.47
C LEU A 258 -21.40 -6.43 -15.20
N ASN A 259 -21.19 -5.14 -14.96
CA ASN A 259 -20.00 -4.43 -15.41
C ASN A 259 -18.79 -4.99 -14.65
N LEU A 260 -18.23 -6.10 -15.13
CA LEU A 260 -17.10 -6.80 -14.52
C LEU A 260 -15.80 -6.05 -14.83
N GLY A 261 -15.72 -4.79 -14.42
CA GLY A 261 -14.50 -3.98 -14.52
C GLY A 261 -13.28 -4.68 -13.92
N PHE A 262 -13.50 -5.57 -12.94
CA PHE A 262 -12.49 -6.44 -12.37
C PHE A 262 -11.82 -7.39 -13.38
N LEU A 263 -12.53 -7.91 -14.39
CA LEU A 263 -11.93 -8.81 -15.40
C LEU A 263 -10.82 -8.13 -16.21
N ARG A 264 -10.89 -6.80 -16.32
CA ARG A 264 -9.86 -5.99 -16.98
C ARG A 264 -8.51 -6.07 -16.23
N LEU A 265 -8.51 -6.41 -14.94
CA LEU A 265 -7.28 -6.62 -14.16
C LEU A 265 -6.46 -7.83 -14.65
N PHE A 266 -7.10 -8.86 -15.22
CA PHE A 266 -6.37 -10.00 -15.78
C PHE A 266 -5.48 -9.63 -16.97
N ARG A 267 -5.81 -8.53 -17.68
CA ARG A 267 -4.93 -7.98 -18.72
C ARG A 267 -3.64 -7.45 -18.10
N ALA A 268 -3.75 -6.67 -17.02
CA ALA A 268 -2.60 -6.11 -16.30
C ALA A 268 -1.81 -7.19 -15.54
N ALA A 269 -2.48 -8.24 -15.04
CA ALA A 269 -1.84 -9.35 -14.35
C ALA A 269 -0.78 -10.08 -15.20
N ARG A 270 -0.87 -10.00 -16.54
CA ARG A 270 0.16 -10.54 -17.45
C ARG A 270 1.52 -9.88 -17.26
N LEU A 271 1.58 -8.64 -16.76
CA LEU A 271 2.84 -7.95 -16.45
C LEU A 271 3.65 -8.71 -15.39
N VAL A 272 2.98 -9.41 -14.47
CA VAL A 272 3.61 -10.24 -13.43
C VAL A 272 4.49 -11.34 -14.05
N LYS A 273 4.20 -11.78 -15.29
CA LYS A 273 5.05 -12.74 -16.00
C LYS A 273 6.48 -12.23 -16.20
N LEU A 274 6.71 -10.91 -16.32
CA LEU A 274 8.06 -10.34 -16.42
C LEU A 274 8.90 -10.65 -15.17
N LEU A 275 8.25 -10.75 -14.01
CA LEU A 275 8.93 -11.11 -12.76
C LEU A 275 9.50 -12.54 -12.80
N ARG A 276 9.00 -13.43 -13.67
CA ARG A 276 9.52 -14.79 -13.84
C ARG A 276 10.98 -14.80 -14.32
N GLN A 277 11.40 -13.82 -15.11
CA GLN A 277 12.74 -13.80 -15.70
C GLN A 277 13.79 -13.17 -14.80
N GLY A 278 13.43 -12.18 -13.99
CA GLY A 278 14.36 -11.53 -13.08
C GLY A 278 14.77 -12.46 -11.95
N TYR A 279 15.88 -13.18 -12.09
CA TYR A 279 16.41 -14.07 -11.03
C TYR A 279 16.55 -13.33 -9.69
N THR A 280 17.20 -12.18 -9.69
CA THR A 280 17.36 -11.33 -8.51
C THR A 280 16.02 -10.87 -7.94
N ILE A 281 15.07 -10.47 -8.80
CA ILE A 281 13.75 -9.99 -8.38
C ILE A 281 12.94 -11.13 -7.73
N ARG A 282 13.00 -12.35 -8.29
CA ARG A 282 12.32 -13.52 -7.72
C ARG A 282 12.86 -13.87 -6.34
N ILE A 283 14.18 -13.83 -6.17
CA ILE A 283 14.79 -14.08 -4.86
C ILE A 283 14.33 -13.01 -3.89
N LEU A 284 14.41 -11.73 -4.25
CA LEU A 284 13.98 -10.64 -3.39
C LEU A 284 12.50 -10.75 -2.98
N LEU A 285 11.61 -11.06 -3.93
CA LEU A 285 10.19 -11.28 -3.63
C LEU A 285 9.98 -12.52 -2.77
N TRP A 286 10.73 -13.60 -3.01
CA TRP A 286 10.64 -14.81 -2.22
C TRP A 286 11.12 -14.60 -0.79
N THR A 287 12.26 -13.93 -0.59
CA THR A 287 12.78 -13.61 0.74
C THR A 287 11.82 -12.69 1.49
N PHE A 288 11.22 -11.71 0.81
CA PHE A 288 10.15 -10.87 1.37
C PHE A 288 8.90 -11.68 1.75
N ILE A 289 8.47 -12.65 0.93
CA ILE A 289 7.33 -13.51 1.30
C ILE A 289 7.67 -14.41 2.49
N GLN A 290 8.93 -14.86 2.62
CA GLN A 290 9.35 -15.62 3.80
C GLN A 290 9.34 -14.74 5.05
N SER A 291 9.76 -13.47 4.95
CA SER A 291 9.74 -12.58 6.11
C SER A 291 8.34 -12.33 6.64
N ILE A 292 7.32 -12.24 5.77
CA ILE A 292 5.92 -12.11 6.18
C ILE A 292 5.48 -13.25 7.12
N LYS A 293 6.03 -14.47 6.95
CA LYS A 293 5.65 -15.63 7.78
C LYS A 293 6.12 -15.53 9.22
N ALA A 294 7.10 -14.69 9.51
CA ALA A 294 7.59 -14.46 10.87
C ALA A 294 6.76 -13.41 11.63
N LEU A 295 5.96 -12.61 10.91
CA LEU A 295 5.16 -11.50 11.45
C LEU A 295 3.72 -11.80 11.94
N PRO A 296 3.11 -13.00 11.81
CA PRO A 296 1.70 -13.20 12.17
C PRO A 296 1.34 -12.75 13.58
N TYR A 297 2.21 -13.00 14.57
CA TYR A 297 1.94 -12.64 15.97
C TYR A 297 1.93 -11.13 16.20
N VAL A 298 2.83 -10.39 15.56
CA VAL A 298 2.87 -8.92 15.67
C VAL A 298 1.68 -8.31 14.92
N CYS A 299 1.35 -8.84 13.73
CA CYS A 299 0.16 -8.43 13.00
C CYS A 299 -1.14 -8.69 13.80
N LEU A 300 -1.22 -9.81 14.52
CA LEU A 300 -2.34 -10.12 15.42
C LEU A 300 -2.44 -9.10 16.55
N LEU A 301 -1.31 -8.69 17.14
CA LEU A 301 -1.28 -7.66 18.19
C LEU A 301 -1.81 -6.31 17.68
N ILE A 302 -1.39 -5.89 16.48
CA ILE A 302 -1.90 -4.67 15.82
C ILE A 302 -3.41 -4.81 15.56
N ALA A 303 -3.85 -5.95 15.00
CA ALA A 303 -5.26 -6.19 14.73
C ALA A 303 -6.12 -6.15 16.00
N MET A 304 -5.61 -6.68 17.12
CA MET A 304 -6.28 -6.64 18.42
C MET A 304 -6.39 -5.20 18.95
N LEU A 305 -5.32 -4.40 18.84
CA LEU A 305 -5.35 -2.97 19.19
C LEU A 305 -6.44 -2.24 18.39
N PHE A 306 -6.47 -2.42 17.07
CA PHE A 306 -7.46 -1.82 16.18
C PHE A 306 -8.88 -2.26 16.54
N PHE A 307 -9.08 -3.55 16.83
CA PHE A 307 -10.36 -4.08 17.24
C PHE A 307 -10.89 -3.41 18.52
N ILE A 308 -10.06 -3.32 19.57
CA ILE A 308 -10.43 -2.73 20.85
C ILE A 308 -10.79 -1.25 20.67
N TYR A 309 -9.92 -0.49 20.00
CA TYR A 309 -10.15 0.93 19.77
C TYR A 309 -11.37 1.17 18.88
N ALA A 310 -11.60 0.37 17.84
CA ALA A 310 -12.78 0.51 16.99
C ALA A 310 -14.08 0.36 17.79
N ILE A 311 -14.17 -0.64 18.67
CA ILE A 311 -15.35 -0.84 19.52
C ILE A 311 -15.52 0.33 20.49
N ILE A 312 -14.46 0.79 21.16
CA ILE A 312 -14.52 1.95 22.06
C ILE A 312 -14.96 3.20 21.29
N GLY A 313 -14.37 3.48 20.13
CA GLY A 313 -14.70 4.62 19.29
C GLY A 313 -16.17 4.61 18.84
N MET A 314 -16.71 3.45 18.46
CA MET A 314 -18.13 3.30 18.15
C MET A 314 -19.04 3.67 19.32
N GLN A 315 -18.70 3.20 20.53
CA GLN A 315 -19.53 3.46 21.71
C GLN A 315 -19.48 4.93 22.17
N VAL A 316 -18.33 5.58 22.01
CA VAL A 316 -18.13 6.96 22.50
C VAL A 316 -18.49 8.01 21.45
N PHE A 317 -18.11 7.79 20.18
CA PHE A 317 -18.19 8.80 19.12
C PHE A 317 -19.21 8.46 18.01
N GLY A 318 -19.85 7.29 18.04
CA GLY A 318 -20.74 6.84 16.97
C GLY A 318 -22.01 7.67 16.75
N ASN A 319 -22.39 8.51 17.72
CA ASN A 319 -23.58 9.37 17.65
C ASN A 319 -23.30 10.80 17.15
N ILE A 320 -22.03 11.14 16.89
CA ILE A 320 -21.66 12.46 16.37
C ILE A 320 -22.25 12.62 14.97
N ASP A 321 -22.72 13.83 14.69
CA ASP A 321 -23.22 14.19 13.37
C ASP A 321 -22.08 14.22 12.33
N ILE A 322 -22.40 13.80 11.11
CA ILE A 322 -21.43 13.66 10.00
C ILE A 322 -21.71 14.63 8.85
N ASP A 323 -22.80 15.40 8.96
CA ASP A 323 -23.21 16.38 7.95
C ASP A 323 -22.66 17.79 8.25
N ASP A 324 -21.77 17.91 9.25
CA ASP A 324 -21.12 19.17 9.62
C ASP A 324 -19.96 19.47 8.66
N PRO A 325 -20.03 20.53 7.83
CA PRO A 325 -19.01 20.87 6.84
C PRO A 325 -17.66 21.28 7.48
N ASP A 326 -17.66 21.71 8.74
CA ASP A 326 -16.44 22.08 9.47
C ASP A 326 -15.79 20.87 10.19
N SER A 327 -16.39 19.68 10.09
CA SER A 327 -15.93 18.44 10.73
C SER A 327 -15.18 17.53 9.75
N GLN A 328 -14.16 16.83 10.25
CA GLN A 328 -13.50 15.76 9.49
C GLN A 328 -14.28 14.43 9.50
N LEU A 329 -15.35 14.36 10.31
CA LEU A 329 -16.24 13.20 10.32
C LEU A 329 -17.28 13.34 9.23
N ASN A 330 -17.34 12.37 8.33
CA ASN A 330 -18.24 12.34 7.17
C ASN A 330 -18.73 10.91 6.88
N ASP A 331 -19.50 10.72 5.81
CA ASP A 331 -20.03 9.41 5.40
C ASP A 331 -18.98 8.30 5.26
N GLN A 332 -17.76 8.65 4.86
CA GLN A 332 -16.66 7.71 4.65
C GLN A 332 -15.75 7.57 5.87
N THR A 333 -15.69 8.60 6.73
CA THR A 333 -14.81 8.68 7.89
C THR A 333 -15.66 8.89 9.14
N ASN A 334 -16.13 7.82 9.78
CA ASN A 334 -16.97 7.90 10.98
C ASN A 334 -16.85 6.66 11.87
N PHE A 335 -17.44 6.78 13.07
CA PHE A 335 -17.54 5.71 14.06
C PHE A 335 -18.92 5.01 14.09
N ARG A 336 -19.74 5.12 13.04
CA ARG A 336 -21.10 4.52 13.04
C ARG A 336 -21.08 3.00 12.86
N SER A 337 -20.11 2.50 12.10
CA SER A 337 -19.95 1.07 11.82
C SER A 337 -18.55 0.60 12.18
N PHE A 338 -18.42 -0.71 12.43
CA PHE A 338 -17.13 -1.31 12.77
C PHE A 338 -16.10 -1.17 11.64
N ALA A 339 -16.52 -1.39 10.39
CA ALA A 339 -15.62 -1.28 9.23
C ALA A 339 -15.15 0.17 9.00
N ASN A 340 -16.04 1.16 9.14
CA ASN A 340 -15.66 2.57 9.02
C ASN A 340 -14.73 2.99 10.17
N SER A 341 -15.00 2.51 11.39
CA SER A 341 -14.13 2.78 12.55
C SER A 341 -12.74 2.21 12.36
N LEU A 342 -12.62 0.99 11.80
CA LEU A 342 -11.34 0.39 11.44
C LEU A 342 -10.60 1.21 10.37
N LEU A 343 -11.29 1.66 9.33
CA LEU A 343 -10.70 2.48 8.27
C LEU A 343 -10.23 3.85 8.80
N LEU A 344 -11.02 4.47 9.67
CA LEU A 344 -10.67 5.71 10.34
C LEU A 344 -9.42 5.53 11.22
N LEU A 345 -9.37 4.45 12.02
CA LEU A 345 -8.18 4.14 12.81
C LEU A 345 -6.96 3.81 11.94
N PHE A 346 -7.16 3.17 10.79
CA PHE A 346 -6.09 2.97 9.82
C PHE A 346 -5.57 4.29 9.26
N ARG A 347 -6.46 5.24 8.91
CA ARG A 347 -6.09 6.62 8.54
C ARG A 347 -5.28 7.30 9.65
N CYS A 348 -5.67 7.14 10.91
CA CYS A 348 -4.89 7.65 12.05
C CYS A 348 -3.52 6.98 12.17
N ALA A 349 -3.44 5.67 11.97
CA ALA A 349 -2.18 4.91 12.05
C ALA A 349 -1.18 5.28 10.95
N THR A 350 -1.65 5.74 9.79
CA THR A 350 -0.77 6.29 8.73
C THR A 350 -0.35 7.73 8.99
N GLY A 351 -0.86 8.36 10.06
CA GLY A 351 -0.60 9.75 10.41
C GLY A 351 -1.58 10.76 9.81
N GLU A 352 -2.49 10.36 8.92
CA GLU A 352 -3.23 11.30 8.08
C GLU A 352 -4.28 12.12 8.86
N ALA A 353 -3.93 13.36 9.22
CA ALA A 353 -4.80 14.35 9.87
C ALA A 353 -5.55 13.84 11.12
N TRP A 354 -4.93 12.95 11.90
CA TRP A 354 -5.53 12.36 13.10
C TRP A 354 -5.91 13.40 14.16
N GLN A 355 -5.16 14.50 14.23
CA GLN A 355 -5.37 15.62 15.13
C GLN A 355 -6.68 16.35 14.85
N GLU A 356 -7.11 16.42 13.59
CA GLU A 356 -8.38 17.04 13.22
C GLU A 356 -9.57 16.10 13.49
N LEU A 357 -9.38 14.79 13.33
CA LEU A 357 -10.36 13.78 13.74
C LEU A 357 -10.57 13.79 15.26
N MET A 358 -9.49 14.00 16.02
CA MET A 358 -9.56 14.20 17.47
C MET A 358 -10.40 15.44 17.83
N LEU A 359 -10.15 16.59 17.19
CA LEU A 359 -10.93 17.81 17.40
C LEU A 359 -12.38 17.70 16.92
N SER A 360 -12.63 16.90 15.87
CA SER A 360 -13.97 16.60 15.38
C SER A 360 -14.75 15.66 16.31
N SER A 361 -14.05 14.96 17.20
CA SER A 361 -14.63 14.04 18.19
C SER A 361 -14.74 14.64 19.60
N ASP A 362 -14.21 15.85 19.81
CA ASP A 362 -14.23 16.57 21.08
C ASP A 362 -15.65 17.06 21.46
N TYR A 363 -15.85 17.51 22.70
CA TYR A 363 -17.10 18.10 23.15
C TYR A 363 -17.04 19.64 23.13
N PRO A 364 -18.12 20.35 22.73
CA PRO A 364 -19.41 19.85 22.23
C PRO A 364 -19.47 19.75 20.70
N LYS A 365 -20.19 18.74 20.18
CA LYS A 365 -20.48 18.53 18.76
C LYS A 365 -21.96 18.24 18.51
N PRO A 366 -22.50 18.53 17.32
CA PRO A 366 -23.87 18.16 16.98
C PRO A 366 -24.07 16.63 17.02
N CYS A 367 -25.24 16.19 17.49
CA CYS A 367 -25.64 14.79 17.48
C CYS A 367 -26.54 14.48 16.27
N ALA A 368 -26.29 13.36 15.58
CA ALA A 368 -27.05 12.96 14.38
C ALA A 368 -28.56 12.77 14.65
N ASN A 369 -28.92 12.14 15.79
CA ASN A 369 -30.31 11.74 16.07
C ASN A 369 -31.01 12.65 17.10
N LYS A 370 -30.30 13.62 17.68
CA LYS A 370 -30.80 14.48 18.78
C LYS A 370 -30.16 15.87 18.69
N PRO A 371 -30.60 16.73 17.77
CA PRO A 371 -29.96 18.02 17.50
C PRO A 371 -29.96 18.97 18.71
N GLU A 372 -30.86 18.76 19.68
CA GLU A 372 -30.92 19.53 20.93
C GLU A 372 -29.84 19.11 21.95
N ASN A 373 -29.20 17.94 21.76
CA ASN A 373 -28.15 17.45 22.63
C ASN A 373 -26.77 17.70 22.03
N ALA A 374 -25.79 17.94 22.90
CA ALA A 374 -24.38 17.93 22.52
C ALA A 374 -23.82 16.51 22.61
N CYS A 375 -23.16 16.09 21.53
CA CYS A 375 -22.36 14.87 21.40
C CYS A 375 -20.88 15.22 21.46
N GLY A 376 -20.04 14.19 21.29
CA GLY A 376 -18.59 14.31 21.47
C GLY A 376 -18.20 14.14 22.94
N SER A 377 -16.89 13.96 23.17
CA SER A 377 -16.37 13.76 24.51
C SER A 377 -14.93 14.22 24.61
N GLY A 378 -14.59 14.94 25.68
CA GLY A 378 -13.20 15.32 25.99
C GLY A 378 -12.25 14.13 26.20
N ILE A 379 -12.78 12.90 26.31
CA ILE A 379 -11.95 11.69 26.27
C ILE A 379 -11.28 11.49 24.90
N ALA A 380 -11.73 12.19 23.85
CA ALA A 380 -11.14 12.16 22.51
C ALA A 380 -9.63 12.40 22.54
N TYR A 381 -9.16 13.39 23.31
CA TYR A 381 -7.73 13.67 23.43
C TYR A 381 -6.93 12.45 23.92
N VAL A 382 -7.40 11.79 24.98
CA VAL A 382 -6.73 10.60 25.53
C VAL A 382 -6.85 9.43 24.56
N TYR A 383 -8.02 9.23 23.95
CA TYR A 383 -8.27 8.15 23.00
C TYR A 383 -7.31 8.22 21.80
N PHE A 384 -7.23 9.36 21.10
CA PHE A 384 -6.40 9.48 19.91
C PHE A 384 -4.90 9.49 20.25
N VAL A 385 -4.47 10.23 21.29
CA VAL A 385 -3.04 10.27 21.67
C VAL A 385 -2.53 8.89 22.10
N THR A 386 -3.31 8.15 22.89
CA THR A 386 -2.90 6.78 23.31
C THR A 386 -2.91 5.81 22.14
N PHE A 387 -3.88 5.91 21.22
CA PHE A 387 -3.90 5.10 20.02
C PHE A 387 -2.65 5.33 19.16
N ILE A 388 -2.33 6.59 18.86
CA ILE A 388 -1.15 6.95 18.05
C ILE A 388 0.12 6.45 18.73
N PHE A 389 0.28 6.69 20.03
CA PHE A 389 1.45 6.24 20.78
C PHE A 389 1.61 4.71 20.74
N LEU A 390 0.55 3.96 21.06
CA LEU A 390 0.59 2.49 21.06
C LEU A 390 0.80 1.93 19.65
N CYS A 391 0.14 2.51 18.65
CA CYS A 391 0.28 2.09 17.26
C CYS A 391 1.71 2.32 16.77
N SER A 392 2.28 3.51 16.97
CA SER A 392 3.67 3.81 16.61
C SER A 392 4.66 2.91 17.34
N PHE A 393 4.44 2.63 18.63
CA PHE A 393 5.29 1.72 19.40
C PHE A 393 5.26 0.29 18.83
N ILE A 394 4.08 -0.27 18.54
CA ILE A 394 3.96 -1.62 18.00
C ILE A 394 4.51 -1.69 16.56
N MET A 395 4.26 -0.66 15.73
CA MET A 395 4.81 -0.57 14.37
C MET A 395 6.34 -0.51 14.37
N LEU A 396 6.93 0.21 15.32
CA LEU A 396 8.39 0.25 15.50
C LEU A 396 8.91 -1.14 15.87
N ASN A 397 8.28 -1.83 16.82
CA ASN A 397 8.67 -3.19 17.20
C ASN A 397 8.50 -4.19 16.04
N LEU A 398 7.50 -4.02 15.18
CA LEU A 398 7.34 -4.81 13.95
C LEU A 398 8.54 -4.62 13.02
N PHE A 399 8.94 -3.38 12.77
CA PHE A 399 10.07 -3.09 11.89
C PHE A 399 11.38 -3.67 12.43
N VAL A 400 11.60 -3.59 13.74
CA VAL A 400 12.74 -4.23 14.41
C VAL A 400 12.68 -5.74 14.20
N ALA A 401 11.55 -6.40 14.48
CA ALA A 401 11.40 -7.84 14.26
C ALA A 401 11.68 -8.25 12.81
N VAL A 402 11.14 -7.52 11.83
CA VAL A 402 11.40 -7.78 10.40
C VAL A 402 12.88 -7.66 10.06
N ILE A 403 13.56 -6.62 10.53
CA ILE A 403 15.00 -6.46 10.27
C ILE A 403 15.78 -7.62 10.88
N MET A 404 15.47 -7.97 12.12
CA MET A 404 16.14 -9.05 12.84
C MET A 404 15.99 -10.38 12.09
N ASP A 405 14.78 -10.73 11.64
CA ASP A 405 14.54 -11.97 10.87
C ASP A 405 15.21 -11.99 9.49
N ASN A 406 15.48 -10.82 8.89
CA ASN A 406 16.11 -10.70 7.58
C ASN A 406 17.60 -10.31 7.65
N PHE A 407 18.14 -10.15 8.84
CA PHE A 407 19.48 -9.59 9.03
C PHE A 407 20.53 -10.44 8.31
N ASP A 408 20.43 -11.76 8.44
CA ASP A 408 21.32 -12.73 7.79
C ASP A 408 21.38 -12.59 6.27
N TYR A 409 20.24 -12.27 5.65
CA TYR A 409 20.18 -12.05 4.22
C TYR A 409 20.84 -10.72 3.85
N LEU A 410 20.65 -9.67 4.67
CA LEU A 410 21.18 -8.33 4.43
C LEU A 410 22.69 -8.23 4.63
N THR A 411 23.26 -8.99 5.58
CA THR A 411 24.70 -8.96 5.89
C THR A 411 25.50 -10.07 5.21
N ARG A 412 24.88 -10.85 4.30
CA ARG A 412 25.60 -11.94 3.63
C ARG A 412 26.61 -11.40 2.62
N ASP A 413 27.88 -11.77 2.81
CA ASP A 413 28.93 -11.51 1.82
C ASP A 413 28.70 -12.36 0.57
N SER A 414 28.23 -11.72 -0.50
CA SER A 414 27.98 -12.39 -1.78
C SER A 414 29.26 -12.87 -2.50
N SER A 415 30.44 -12.50 -2.00
CA SER A 415 31.75 -12.79 -2.59
C SER A 415 32.27 -14.20 -2.35
N ILE A 416 31.82 -14.88 -1.28
CA ILE A 416 32.36 -16.20 -0.87
C ILE A 416 31.52 -17.34 -1.45
N LEU A 417 30.28 -17.52 -0.98
CA LEU A 417 29.37 -18.55 -1.44
C LEU A 417 27.92 -18.09 -1.22
N GLY A 418 27.16 -17.96 -2.30
CA GLY A 418 25.75 -17.61 -2.22
C GLY A 418 24.84 -18.74 -2.70
N SER A 419 23.58 -18.68 -2.27
CA SER A 419 22.46 -19.46 -2.82
C SER A 419 22.37 -19.43 -4.34
N HIS A 420 22.87 -18.37 -4.98
CA HIS A 420 22.88 -18.28 -6.44
C HIS A 420 23.87 -19.21 -7.14
N HIS A 421 25.02 -19.50 -6.51
CA HIS A 421 25.93 -20.53 -7.04
C HIS A 421 25.28 -21.92 -6.96
N LEU A 422 24.56 -22.17 -5.87
CA LEU A 422 23.89 -23.43 -5.60
C LEU A 422 22.67 -23.67 -6.51
N ASP A 423 21.88 -22.63 -6.77
CA ASP A 423 20.77 -22.69 -7.73
C ASP A 423 21.25 -22.93 -9.16
N GLU A 424 22.34 -22.26 -9.58
CA GLU A 424 22.90 -22.46 -10.92
C GLU A 424 23.45 -23.89 -11.07
N PHE A 425 24.02 -24.48 -10.02
CA PHE A 425 24.41 -25.90 -10.02
C PHE A 425 23.22 -26.83 -10.29
N ILE A 426 22.10 -26.67 -9.58
CA ILE A 426 20.88 -27.47 -9.82
C ILE A 426 20.37 -27.27 -11.25
N ARG A 427 20.40 -26.03 -11.75
CA ARG A 427 19.95 -25.71 -13.10
C ARG A 427 20.81 -26.38 -14.18
N VAL A 428 22.13 -26.36 -14.02
CA VAL A 428 23.05 -27.05 -14.94
C VAL A 428 22.87 -28.56 -14.85
N TRP A 429 22.67 -29.10 -13.65
CA TRP A 429 22.42 -30.52 -13.45
C TRP A 429 21.18 -31.01 -14.22
N ALA A 430 20.12 -30.22 -14.24
CA ALA A 430 18.88 -30.53 -14.97
C ALA A 430 19.07 -30.63 -16.50
N GLU A 431 20.17 -30.15 -17.05
CA GLU A 431 20.50 -30.34 -18.48
C GLU A 431 21.01 -31.76 -18.76
N TYR A 432 21.72 -32.34 -17.79
CA TYR A 432 22.27 -33.69 -17.87
C TYR A 432 21.27 -34.76 -17.42
N ASP A 433 20.41 -34.42 -16.46
CA ASP A 433 19.35 -35.29 -15.96
C ASP A 433 17.96 -34.61 -16.08
N PRO A 434 17.32 -34.69 -17.25
CA PRO A 434 16.01 -34.08 -17.47
C PRO A 434 14.87 -34.73 -16.66
N GLY A 435 15.06 -35.99 -16.25
CA GLY A 435 14.10 -36.82 -15.54
C GLY A 435 14.14 -36.64 -14.02
N ALA A 436 15.22 -36.08 -13.49
CA ALA A 436 15.50 -35.94 -12.06
C ALA A 436 15.55 -37.31 -11.35
N THR A 437 16.30 -38.26 -11.92
CA THR A 437 16.41 -39.67 -11.51
C THR A 437 17.67 -40.02 -10.77
#